data_AF-A0A9X4KW92-F1
#
_entry.id   AF-A0A9X4KW92-F1
#
_cell.length_a   1.000
_cell.length_b   1.000
_cell.length_c   1.000
_cell.angle_alpha   90.00
_cell.angle_beta   90.00
_cell.angle_gamma   90.00
#
_symmetry.space_group_name_H-M   'P 1'
#
loop_
_entity.id
_entity.type
_entity.pdbx_description
1 polymer ?
#
loop_
_entity_poly.entity_id
_entity_poly.type
_entity_poly.pdbx_seq_one_letter_code
_entity_poly.pdbx_strand_id
1 'polypeptide(L)'
;MPGGRSKAGISATRFLFYETRYDYGKDKYASPQDIRTVESLVTILHLSEAGLAHPESIAYIRKQVDAGTLFGTYSRTGVPKDDVRSTAIYALAAMIGSAAGDKALYERAIARMNELRTTGTGGPLDGGFGDPATGQAYSFDNLTALLAYAY
;
A
#
# COMPACT_ATOMS: atom_id res chain seq x y z
N MET A 1 4.28 -34.42 20.71
CA MET A 1 4.99 -33.14 20.52
C MET A 1 4.64 -32.60 19.12
N PRO A 2 3.91 -31.50 18.97
CA PRO A 2 3.70 -30.92 17.65
C PRO A 2 4.87 -29.98 17.31
N GLY A 3 5.53 -30.27 16.18
CA GLY A 3 6.71 -29.54 15.70
C GLY A 3 6.37 -28.10 15.34
N GLY A 4 7.02 -27.17 16.02
CA GLY A 4 7.03 -25.75 15.67
C GLY A 4 7.67 -25.57 14.30
N ARG A 5 6.92 -24.98 13.36
CA ARG A 5 7.49 -24.51 12.10
C ARG A 5 8.50 -23.41 12.42
N SER A 6 9.72 -23.56 11.91
CA SER A 6 10.85 -22.68 12.14
C SER A 6 10.58 -21.26 11.64
N LYS A 7 10.70 -20.28 12.54
CA LYS A 7 10.81 -18.84 12.23
C LYS A 7 12.20 -18.53 11.64
N ALA A 8 12.53 -19.09 10.48
CA ALA A 8 13.85 -18.92 9.87
C ALA A 8 13.78 -18.11 8.57
N GLY A 9 14.38 -16.91 8.59
CA GLY A 9 14.78 -16.18 7.39
C GLY A 9 14.01 -14.90 7.09
N ILE A 10 13.97 -13.95 8.03
CA ILE A 10 13.26 -12.68 7.82
C ILE A 10 14.19 -11.48 8.00
N SER A 11 14.35 -10.71 6.92
CA SER A 11 15.03 -9.41 6.86
C SER A 11 13.95 -8.32 6.77
N ALA A 12 14.23 -7.13 7.31
CA ALA A 12 13.32 -5.96 7.30
C ALA A 12 12.71 -5.65 5.91
N THR A 13 13.42 -6.01 4.83
CA THR A 13 12.96 -5.86 3.44
C THR A 13 11.85 -6.84 3.04
N ARG A 14 11.79 -8.03 3.65
CA ARG A 14 10.87 -9.12 3.29
C ARG A 14 9.46 -8.94 3.91
N PHE A 15 9.33 -8.06 4.91
CA PHE A 15 8.07 -7.80 5.61
C PHE A 15 7.13 -6.83 4.90
N LEU A 16 7.61 -6.12 3.88
CA LEU A 16 6.77 -5.23 3.10
C LEU A 16 5.86 -5.94 2.11
N PHE A 17 6.33 -7.07 1.60
CA PHE A 17 6.00 -7.48 0.26
C PHE A 17 5.61 -8.94 0.31
N TYR A 18 4.30 -9.17 0.40
CA TYR A 18 3.74 -10.48 0.17
C TYR A 18 4.03 -10.86 -1.27
N GLU A 19 4.55 -12.06 -1.48
CA GLU A 19 4.70 -12.62 -2.82
C GLU A 19 3.30 -12.77 -3.43
N THR A 20 3.05 -12.18 -4.59
CA THR A 20 1.67 -11.99 -5.08
C THR A 20 1.19 -13.10 -6.02
N ARG A 21 2.08 -14.03 -6.37
CA ARG A 21 1.80 -15.14 -7.29
C ARG A 21 2.31 -16.46 -6.73
N TYR A 22 1.39 -17.39 -6.51
CA TYR A 22 1.70 -18.74 -6.07
C TYR A 22 1.50 -19.74 -7.20
N ASP A 23 2.53 -20.53 -7.49
CA ASP A 23 2.47 -21.64 -8.45
C ASP A 23 2.12 -22.93 -7.69
N TYR A 24 0.85 -23.32 -7.80
CA TYR A 24 0.33 -24.54 -7.18
C TYR A 24 1.00 -25.82 -7.70
N GLY A 25 1.47 -25.84 -8.95
CA GLY A 25 2.16 -26.99 -9.54
C GLY A 25 3.58 -27.18 -8.98
N LYS A 26 4.20 -26.10 -8.49
CA LYS A 26 5.55 -26.11 -7.91
C LYS A 26 5.58 -25.96 -6.40
N ASP A 27 4.42 -25.81 -5.75
CA ASP A 27 4.27 -25.52 -4.32
C ASP A 27 5.11 -24.31 -3.87
N LYS A 28 5.27 -23.32 -4.75
CA LYS A 28 6.22 -22.21 -4.58
C LYS A 28 5.66 -20.91 -5.13
N TYR A 29 6.07 -19.80 -4.53
CA TYR A 29 5.82 -18.49 -5.11
C TYR A 29 6.62 -18.30 -6.41
N ALA A 30 5.94 -17.86 -7.45
CA ALA A 30 6.50 -17.59 -8.77
C ALA A 30 6.67 -16.09 -8.97
N SER A 31 7.80 -15.55 -8.52
CA SER A 31 8.09 -14.11 -8.64
C SER A 31 9.43 -13.85 -9.32
N PRO A 32 9.49 -13.82 -10.66
CA PRO A 32 10.64 -13.28 -11.37
C PRO A 32 10.62 -11.75 -11.50
N GLN A 33 9.62 -11.03 -10.98
CA GLN A 33 9.41 -9.58 -11.23
C GLN A 33 9.38 -8.72 -9.97
N ASP A 34 9.52 -7.40 -10.16
CA ASP A 34 9.45 -6.37 -9.12
C ASP A 34 8.10 -6.41 -8.37
N ILE A 35 8.09 -5.93 -7.13
CA ILE A 35 6.91 -5.96 -6.27
C ILE A 35 6.05 -4.72 -6.51
N ARG A 36 4.75 -4.96 -6.72
CA ARG A 36 3.72 -3.92 -6.75
C ARG A 36 3.23 -3.62 -5.33
N THR A 37 3.47 -2.39 -4.87
CA THR A 37 3.09 -1.96 -3.51
C THR A 37 1.60 -2.10 -3.26
N VAL A 38 0.77 -1.77 -4.25
CA VAL A 38 -0.70 -1.87 -4.15
C VAL A 38 -1.17 -3.29 -3.78
N GLU A 39 -0.60 -4.32 -4.41
CA GLU A 39 -0.97 -5.72 -4.17
C GLU A 39 -0.59 -6.15 -2.74
N SER A 40 0.56 -5.68 -2.27
CA SER A 40 1.03 -5.95 -0.90
C SER A 40 0.18 -5.22 0.14
N LEU A 41 -0.20 -3.96 -0.10
CA LEU A 41 -1.04 -3.20 0.82
C LEU A 41 -2.46 -3.75 0.92
N VAL A 42 -3.06 -4.23 -0.16
CA VAL A 42 -4.36 -4.93 -0.11
C VAL A 42 -4.26 -6.17 0.80
N THR A 43 -3.18 -6.94 0.70
CA THR A 43 -2.96 -8.10 1.57
C THR A 43 -2.80 -7.68 3.03
N ILE A 44 -2.01 -6.64 3.30
CA ILE A 44 -1.79 -6.12 4.65
C ILE A 44 -3.09 -5.56 5.24
N LEU A 45 -3.92 -4.90 4.45
CA LEU A 45 -5.22 -4.40 4.87
C LEU A 45 -6.10 -5.53 5.39
N HIS A 46 -6.31 -6.58 4.59
CA HIS A 46 -7.14 -7.72 5.01
C HIS A 46 -6.56 -8.48 6.21
N LEU A 47 -5.24 -8.57 6.31
CA LEU A 47 -4.61 -9.10 7.51
C LEU A 47 -4.82 -8.19 8.73
N SER A 48 -4.84 -6.87 8.54
CA SER A 48 -5.07 -5.91 9.64
C SER A 48 -6.51 -5.99 10.13
N GLU A 49 -7.48 -6.04 9.21
CA GLU A 49 -8.91 -6.26 9.49
C GLU A 49 -9.15 -7.56 10.27
N ALA A 50 -8.37 -8.62 9.97
CA ALA A 50 -8.43 -9.89 10.67
C ALA A 50 -7.63 -9.93 11.99
N GLY A 51 -6.90 -8.88 12.36
CA GLY A 51 -6.00 -8.86 13.52
C GLY A 51 -4.75 -9.75 13.37
N LEU A 52 -4.37 -10.08 12.13
CA LEU A 52 -3.27 -10.98 11.76
C LEU A 52 -2.08 -10.26 11.10
N ALA A 53 -2.18 -8.95 10.88
CA ALA A 53 -1.09 -8.18 10.27
C ALA A 53 0.17 -8.21 11.15
N HIS A 54 1.32 -8.36 10.49
CA HIS A 54 2.59 -8.33 11.20
C HIS A 54 2.91 -6.89 11.64
N PRO A 55 3.23 -6.64 12.92
CA PRO A 55 3.50 -5.27 13.41
C PRO A 55 4.63 -4.56 12.67
N GLU A 56 5.62 -5.31 12.18
CA GLU A 56 6.75 -4.77 11.40
C GLU A 56 6.30 -4.20 10.04
N SER A 57 5.30 -4.81 9.40
CA SER A 57 4.73 -4.31 8.15
C SER A 57 4.06 -2.95 8.39
N ILE A 58 3.26 -2.84 9.45
CA ILE A 58 2.59 -1.58 9.84
C ILE A 58 3.62 -0.49 10.18
N ALA A 59 4.64 -0.83 10.98
CA ALA A 59 5.70 0.10 11.35
C ALA A 59 6.48 0.61 10.14
N TYR A 60 6.72 -0.25 9.15
CA TYR A 60 7.36 0.16 7.91
C TYR A 60 6.47 1.09 7.09
N ILE A 61 5.19 0.75 6.88
CA ILE A 61 4.25 1.61 6.14
C ILE A 61 4.22 2.99 6.78
N ARG A 62 4.13 3.06 8.12
CA ARG A 62 4.20 4.31 8.88
C ARG A 62 5.44 5.12 8.55
N LYS A 63 6.62 4.49 8.58
CA LYS A 63 7.89 5.16 8.25
C LYS A 63 7.88 5.76 6.84
N GLN A 64 7.36 5.03 5.85
CA GLN A 64 7.32 5.52 4.47
C GLN A 64 6.27 6.62 4.25
N VAL A 65 5.11 6.51 4.89
CA VAL A 65 4.07 7.56 4.86
C VAL A 65 4.61 8.84 5.48
N ASP A 66 5.30 8.74 6.63
CA ASP A 66 5.94 9.88 7.29
C ASP A 66 6.96 10.54 6.35
N ALA A 67 7.80 9.73 5.70
CA ALA A 67 8.81 10.22 4.76
C ALA A 67 8.24 10.69 3.40
N GLY A 68 6.99 10.35 3.07
CA GLY A 68 6.39 10.61 1.75
C GLY A 68 6.98 9.75 0.62
N THR A 69 7.63 8.64 0.97
CA THR A 69 8.41 7.78 0.07
C THR A 69 7.77 6.41 -0.15
N LEU A 70 6.45 6.30 0.01
CA LEU A 70 5.72 5.08 -0.29
C LEU A 70 5.43 5.01 -1.81
N PHE A 71 6.29 4.32 -2.55
CA PHE A 71 6.29 4.30 -4.02
C PHE A 71 5.52 3.11 -4.62
N GLY A 72 5.21 3.17 -5.91
CA GLY A 72 4.43 2.19 -6.65
C GLY A 72 5.08 0.82 -6.77
N THR A 73 6.39 0.82 -7.01
CA THR A 73 7.12 -0.41 -7.32
C THR A 73 8.44 -0.47 -6.57
N TYR A 74 8.76 -1.64 -6.01
CA TYR A 74 10.03 -1.90 -5.34
C TYR A 74 10.72 -3.16 -5.89
N SER A 75 12.05 -3.14 -5.89
CA SER A 75 12.85 -4.34 -6.07
C SER A 75 12.63 -5.31 -4.91
N ARG A 76 13.03 -6.57 -5.10
CA ARG A 76 13.09 -7.57 -4.02
C ARG A 76 14.02 -7.17 -2.87
N THR A 77 14.94 -6.24 -3.12
CA THR A 77 15.86 -5.69 -2.11
C THR A 77 15.31 -4.43 -1.43
N GLY A 78 14.08 -4.03 -1.73
CA GLY A 78 13.41 -2.89 -1.11
C GLY A 78 13.86 -1.55 -1.67
N VAL A 79 14.44 -1.55 -2.87
CA VAL A 79 14.85 -0.33 -3.57
C VAL A 79 13.68 0.13 -4.45
N PRO A 80 13.20 1.37 -4.32
CA PRO A 80 12.20 1.92 -5.23
C PRO A 80 12.66 1.80 -6.68
N LYS A 81 11.77 1.34 -7.56
CA LYS A 81 12.02 1.22 -9.00
C LYS A 81 11.47 2.40 -9.79
N ASP A 82 10.53 3.11 -9.18
CA ASP A 82 9.93 4.34 -9.66
C ASP A 82 9.80 5.33 -8.50
N ASP A 83 9.56 6.59 -8.84
CA ASP A 83 9.16 7.66 -7.92
C ASP A 83 7.64 7.91 -8.00
N VAL A 84 6.91 7.00 -8.66
CA VAL A 84 5.46 7.10 -8.86
C VAL A 84 4.76 6.92 -7.51
N ARG A 85 4.15 8.00 -7.05
CA ARG A 85 3.19 7.99 -5.94
C ARG A 85 1.80 7.71 -6.52
N SER A 86 1.04 6.81 -5.89
CA SER A 86 -0.34 6.52 -6.29
C SER A 86 -1.29 6.89 -5.16
N THR A 87 -2.43 7.48 -5.53
CA THR A 87 -3.54 7.76 -4.64
C THR A 87 -4.01 6.50 -3.91
N ALA A 88 -4.21 5.38 -4.62
CA ALA A 88 -4.64 4.13 -3.99
C ALA A 88 -3.64 3.62 -2.93
N ILE A 89 -2.34 3.86 -3.12
CA ILE A 89 -1.32 3.44 -2.14
C ILE A 89 -1.49 4.18 -0.81
N TYR A 90 -1.66 5.49 -0.84
CA TYR A 90 -1.90 6.26 0.38
C TYR A 90 -3.30 6.02 0.96
N ALA A 91 -4.31 5.80 0.11
CA ALA A 91 -5.64 5.41 0.55
C ALA A 91 -5.62 4.06 1.31
N LEU A 92 -4.95 3.05 0.76
CA LEU A 92 -4.77 1.74 1.42
C LEU A 92 -3.99 1.87 2.72
N ALA A 93 -2.92 2.68 2.75
CA ALA A 93 -2.17 2.94 3.97
C ALA A 93 -3.04 3.60 5.07
N ALA A 94 -3.97 4.48 4.69
CA ALA A 94 -4.91 5.06 5.64
C ALA A 94 -5.82 3.99 6.23
N MET A 95 -6.47 3.17 5.38
CA MET A 95 -7.35 2.08 5.81
C MET A 95 -6.61 1.07 6.71
N ILE A 96 -5.35 0.75 6.40
CA ILE A 96 -4.48 -0.08 7.25
C ILE A 96 -4.28 0.57 8.63
N GLY A 97 -4.02 1.87 8.67
CA GLY A 97 -3.90 2.63 9.92
C GLY A 97 -5.16 2.53 10.79
N SER A 98 -6.34 2.73 10.18
CA SER A 98 -7.62 2.59 10.89
C SER A 98 -7.83 1.15 11.40
N ALA A 99 -7.67 0.14 10.54
CA ALA A 99 -7.84 -1.27 10.91
C ALA A 99 -6.86 -1.74 12.00
N ALA A 100 -5.64 -1.20 12.01
CA ALA A 100 -4.63 -1.50 13.03
C ALA A 100 -4.77 -0.66 14.32
N GLY A 101 -5.75 0.26 14.40
CA GLY A 101 -5.90 1.19 15.52
C GLY A 101 -4.84 2.29 15.59
N ASP A 102 -4.08 2.50 14.53
CA ASP A 102 -3.05 3.54 14.40
C ASP A 102 -3.62 4.81 13.72
N LYS A 103 -4.31 5.63 14.53
CA LYS A 103 -4.90 6.90 14.09
C LYS A 103 -3.88 7.84 13.45
N ALA A 104 -2.64 7.85 13.94
CA ALA A 104 -1.60 8.72 13.43
C ALA A 104 -1.14 8.29 12.03
N LEU A 105 -1.08 6.98 11.75
CA LEU A 105 -0.87 6.48 10.39
C LEU A 105 -2.04 6.86 9.47
N TYR A 106 -3.28 6.65 9.91
CA TYR A 106 -4.47 7.02 9.15
C TYR A 106 -4.44 8.49 8.70
N GLU A 107 -4.30 9.42 9.65
CA GLU A 107 -4.35 10.85 9.38
C GLU A 107 -3.23 11.31 8.45
N ARG A 108 -2.02 10.78 8.63
CA ARG A 108 -0.87 11.13 7.78
C ARG A 108 -1.01 10.55 6.39
N ALA A 109 -1.53 9.34 6.25
CA ALA A 109 -1.80 8.74 4.95
C ALA A 109 -2.91 9.50 4.20
N ILE A 110 -3.98 9.94 4.88
CA ILE A 110 -5.01 10.82 4.31
C ILE A 110 -4.39 12.15 3.85
N ALA A 111 -3.51 12.76 4.65
CA ALA A 111 -2.83 13.99 4.26
C ALA A 111 -1.99 13.79 2.99
N ARG A 112 -1.19 12.72 2.91
CA ARG A 112 -0.41 12.37 1.71
C ARG A 112 -1.29 12.09 0.49
N MET A 113 -2.42 11.42 0.69
CA MET A 113 -3.40 11.20 -0.37
C MET A 113 -3.93 12.53 -0.89
N ASN A 114 -4.31 13.45 0.00
CA ASN A 114 -4.85 14.77 -0.36
C ASN A 114 -3.86 15.66 -1.11
N GLU A 115 -2.54 15.47 -0.95
CA GLU A 115 -1.54 16.16 -1.77
C GLU A 115 -1.70 15.84 -3.27
N LEU A 116 -2.30 14.70 -3.60
CA LEU A 116 -2.53 14.23 -4.98
C LEU A 116 -3.90 14.63 -5.52
N ARG A 117 -4.72 15.31 -4.72
CA ARG A 117 -6.07 15.69 -5.10
C ARG A 117 -6.06 16.87 -6.05
N THR A 118 -6.73 16.73 -7.18
CA THR A 118 -6.97 17.84 -8.10
C THR A 118 -7.91 18.84 -7.44
N THR A 119 -7.47 20.09 -7.28
CA THR A 119 -8.28 21.17 -6.70
C THR A 119 -8.07 22.47 -7.46
N GLY A 120 -9.12 23.29 -7.57
CA GLY A 120 -9.03 24.64 -8.12
C GLY A 120 -8.76 24.72 -9.62
N THR A 121 -8.98 23.62 -10.35
CA THR A 121 -8.79 23.58 -11.81
C THR A 121 -10.01 24.07 -12.57
N GLY A 122 -11.21 24.09 -11.94
CA GLY A 122 -12.48 24.38 -12.60
C GLY A 122 -12.87 23.37 -13.69
N GLY A 123 -12.13 22.26 -13.80
CA GLY A 123 -12.32 21.23 -14.81
C GLY A 123 -13.06 19.99 -14.28
N PRO A 124 -13.35 19.01 -15.14
CA PRO A 124 -14.13 17.81 -14.78
C PRO A 124 -13.52 16.95 -13.67
N LEU A 125 -12.21 17.09 -13.41
CA LEU A 125 -11.49 16.35 -12.37
C LEU A 125 -11.39 17.12 -11.05
N ASP A 126 -11.98 18.32 -10.93
CA ASP A 126 -11.93 19.10 -9.70
C ASP A 126 -12.56 18.33 -8.52
N GLY A 127 -11.80 18.19 -7.45
CA GLY A 127 -12.14 17.38 -6.29
C GLY A 127 -11.82 15.88 -6.41
N GLY A 128 -11.39 15.39 -7.57
CA GLY A 128 -10.99 14.01 -7.81
C GLY A 128 -9.47 13.77 -7.81
N PHE A 129 -9.06 12.57 -8.23
CA PHE A 129 -7.67 12.18 -8.39
C PHE A 129 -7.40 11.78 -9.85
N GLY A 130 -6.44 12.44 -10.48
CA GLY A 130 -6.09 12.22 -11.88
C GLY A 130 -5.19 13.34 -12.38
N ASP A 131 -4.87 13.31 -13.67
CA ASP A 131 -4.06 14.32 -14.33
C ASP A 131 -4.97 15.34 -15.05
N PRO A 132 -5.03 16.60 -14.59
CA PRO A 132 -5.83 17.64 -15.24
C PRO A 132 -5.37 17.99 -16.65
N ALA A 133 -4.09 17.78 -16.98
CA ALA A 133 -3.54 18.13 -18.28
C ALA A 133 -3.98 17.15 -19.38
N THR A 134 -4.06 15.86 -19.04
CA THR A 134 -4.49 14.81 -19.98
C THR A 134 -5.95 14.39 -19.80
N GLY A 135 -6.58 14.76 -18.68
CA GLY A 135 -7.91 14.29 -18.30
C GLY A 135 -7.93 12.83 -17.82
N GLN A 136 -6.76 12.21 -17.67
CA GLN A 136 -6.65 10.81 -17.30
C GLN A 136 -6.92 10.61 -15.81
N ALA A 137 -7.88 9.73 -15.50
CA ALA A 137 -8.20 9.34 -14.13
C ALA A 137 -8.47 7.84 -14.06
N TYR A 138 -8.06 7.22 -12.96
CA TYR A 138 -8.29 5.80 -12.71
C TYR A 138 -9.40 5.63 -11.68
N SER A 139 -10.41 4.82 -12.02
CA SER A 139 -11.54 4.53 -11.12
C SER A 139 -11.06 3.87 -9.83
N PHE A 140 -10.08 2.97 -9.91
CA PHE A 140 -9.52 2.31 -8.74
C PHE A 140 -8.95 3.32 -7.73
N ASP A 141 -8.15 4.28 -8.17
CA ASP A 141 -7.60 5.33 -7.31
C ASP A 141 -8.70 6.15 -6.63
N ASN A 142 -9.67 6.62 -7.40
CA ASN A 142 -10.74 7.48 -6.89
C ASN A 142 -11.67 6.75 -5.92
N LEU A 143 -12.07 5.50 -6.25
CA LEU A 143 -12.94 4.70 -5.39
C LEU A 143 -12.22 4.28 -4.10
N THR A 144 -10.93 3.94 -4.18
CA THR A 144 -10.14 3.59 -2.99
C THR A 144 -9.96 4.81 -2.08
N ALA A 145 -9.73 5.99 -2.65
CA ALA A 145 -9.68 7.23 -1.88
C ALA A 145 -11.01 7.56 -1.19
N LEU A 146 -12.12 7.34 -1.89
CA LEU A 146 -13.46 7.52 -1.32
C LEU A 146 -13.68 6.60 -0.12
N LEU A 147 -13.29 5.32 -0.24
CA LEU A 147 -13.33 4.39 0.88
C LEU A 147 -12.47 4.87 2.04
N ALA A 148 -11.24 5.31 1.78
CA ALA A 148 -10.33 5.77 2.84
C ALA A 148 -10.90 6.95 3.66
N TYR A 149 -11.64 7.87 3.05
CA TYR A 149 -12.30 8.96 3.79
C TYR A 149 -13.43 8.48 4.74
N ALA A 150 -13.99 7.30 4.49
CA ALA A 150 -15.11 6.73 5.24
C ALA A 150 -14.71 5.56 6.15
N TYR A 151 -13.42 5.22 6.19
CA TYR A 151 -12.85 4.07 6.87
C TYR A 151 -12.34 4.42 8.27
#